data_AF-A0A7V9GLT3-F1
#
_entry.id   AF-A0A7V9GLT3-F1
#
_cell.length_a   1.000
_cell.length_b   1.000
_cell.length_c   1.000
_cell.angle_alpha   90.00
_cell.angle_beta   90.00
_cell.angle_gamma   90.00
#
_symmetry.space_group_name_H-M   'P 1'
#
loop_
_entity.id
_entity.type
_entity.pdbx_description
1 polymer ?
#
loop_
_entity_poly.entity_id
_entity_poly.type
_entity_poly.pdbx_seq_one_letter_code
_entity_poly.pdbx_strand_id
1 'polypeptide(L)'
;MKFNNPKIVATDGYHITQPLELVFHHIHRYHFKIVCVIGDSQLAAGIVMMSLLFFVGLISGYLVVKMLSFLPIFYFLFLYYINRKEFIQIRAT
;
A
#
# COMPACT_ATOMS: atom_id res chain seq x y z
N MET A 1 -34.69 -12.50 15.63
CA MET A 1 -33.56 -13.17 14.93
C MET A 1 -32.36 -12.23 14.96
N LYS A 2 -31.21 -12.67 15.49
CA LYS A 2 -29.95 -11.91 15.36
C LYS A 2 -29.48 -12.07 13.92
N PHE A 3 -29.39 -10.98 13.17
CA PHE A 3 -28.69 -10.97 11.89
C PHE A 3 -27.21 -11.23 12.17
N ASN A 4 -26.69 -12.34 11.66
CA ASN A 4 -25.26 -12.62 11.71
C ASN A 4 -24.64 -11.94 10.49
N ASN A 5 -23.91 -10.83 10.72
CA ASN A 5 -23.21 -10.08 9.67
C ASN A 5 -21.71 -10.37 9.79
N PRO A 6 -21.22 -11.47 9.21
CA PRO A 6 -19.83 -11.83 9.34
C PRO A 6 -18.94 -10.78 8.70
N LYS A 7 -17.81 -10.51 9.35
CA LYS A 7 -16.83 -9.52 8.93
C LYS A 7 -15.51 -10.22 8.63
N ILE A 8 -14.88 -9.85 7.52
CA ILE A 8 -13.52 -10.28 7.21
C ILE A 8 -12.57 -9.11 7.51
N VAL A 9 -11.46 -9.45 8.16
CA VAL A 9 -10.32 -8.56 8.37
C VAL A 9 -9.08 -9.29 7.90
N ALA A 10 -8.20 -8.60 7.18
CA ALA A 10 -6.89 -9.11 6.81
C ALA A 10 -5.81 -8.38 7.61
N THR A 11 -4.72 -9.08 7.91
CA THR A 11 -3.58 -8.51 8.63
C THR A 11 -2.29 -9.20 8.19
N ASP A 12 -1.19 -8.44 8.17
CA ASP A 12 0.19 -8.94 8.01
C ASP A 12 0.94 -9.00 9.36
N GLY A 13 0.23 -8.82 10.48
CA GLY A 13 0.79 -8.72 11.84
C GLY A 13 1.08 -7.29 12.30
N TYR A 14 1.13 -6.31 11.39
CA TYR A 14 1.44 -4.90 11.71
C TYR A 14 0.35 -3.93 11.22
N HIS A 15 -0.26 -4.23 10.08
CA HIS A 15 -1.41 -3.56 9.49
C HIS A 15 -2.66 -4.39 9.68
N ILE A 16 -3.79 -3.72 9.93
CA ILE A 16 -5.09 -4.36 10.09
C ILE A 16 -6.06 -3.61 9.18
N THR A 17 -6.69 -4.31 8.25
CA THR A 17 -7.65 -3.69 7.32
C THR A 17 -8.91 -3.29 8.06
N GLN A 18 -9.69 -2.37 7.46
CA GLN A 18 -11.05 -2.16 7.94
C GLN A 18 -11.89 -3.44 7.77
N PRO A 19 -12.84 -3.73 8.68
CA PRO A 19 -13.70 -4.89 8.56
C PRO A 19 -14.59 -4.78 7.33
N LEU A 20 -14.50 -5.75 6.43
CA LEU A 20 -15.40 -5.87 5.28
C LEU A 20 -16.61 -6.72 5.70
N GLU A 21 -17.80 -6.11 5.72
CA GLU A 21 -19.05 -6.83 5.99
C GLU A 21 -19.44 -7.70 4.80
N LEU A 22 -19.68 -8.99 5.06
CA LEU A 22 -20.15 -9.93 4.07
C LEU A 22 -21.67 -9.92 4.02
N VAL A 23 -22.20 -9.48 2.88
CA VAL A 23 -23.61 -9.67 2.54
C VAL A 23 -23.71 -10.89 1.63
N PHE A 24 -23.99 -12.04 2.22
CA PHE A 24 -24.19 -13.27 1.44
C PHE A 24 -25.50 -13.16 0.64
N HIS A 25 -25.38 -13.19 -0.69
CA HIS A 25 -26.48 -13.50 -1.60
C HIS A 25 -26.32 -14.97 -2.05
N HIS A 26 -27.26 -15.52 -2.82
CA HIS A 26 -27.37 -16.96 -3.15
C HIS A 26 -26.11 -17.68 -3.73
N ILE A 27 -25.01 -16.96 -3.94
CA ILE A 27 -23.74 -17.47 -4.44
C ILE A 27 -22.91 -18.05 -3.28
N HIS A 28 -22.52 -19.32 -3.40
CA HIS A 28 -21.86 -20.09 -2.33
C HIS A 28 -20.35 -19.80 -2.17
N ARG A 29 -19.73 -19.00 -3.06
CA ARG A 29 -18.29 -18.67 -3.03
C ARG A 29 -18.06 -17.21 -3.38
N TYR A 30 -17.23 -16.55 -2.58
CA TYR A 30 -16.76 -15.19 -2.80
C TYR A 30 -15.24 -15.19 -2.93
N HIS A 31 -14.72 -14.51 -3.96
CA HIS A 31 -13.29 -14.37 -4.18
C HIS A 31 -12.84 -12.97 -3.76
N PHE A 32 -11.89 -12.93 -2.82
CA PHE A 32 -11.28 -11.70 -2.36
C PHE A 32 -9.81 -11.69 -2.72
N LYS A 33 -9.33 -10.54 -3.19
CA LYS A 33 -7.91 -10.29 -3.39
C LYS A 33 -7.41 -9.37 -2.29
N ILE A 34 -6.37 -9.80 -1.60
CA ILE A 34 -5.63 -8.93 -0.69
C ILE A 34 -4.63 -8.16 -1.54
N VAL A 35 -4.71 -6.84 -1.50
CA VAL A 35 -3.83 -5.94 -2.26
C VAL A 35 -3.17 -4.93 -1.33
N CYS A 36 -2.01 -4.42 -1.76
CA CYS A 36 -1.35 -3.29 -1.14
C CYS A 36 -1.76 -1.99 -1.86
N VAL A 37 -1.76 -0.86 -1.15
CA VAL A 37 -2.00 0.47 -1.75
C VAL A 37 -0.90 0.84 -2.76
N ILE A 38 0.30 0.29 -2.59
CA ILE A 38 1.42 0.43 -3.51
C ILE A 38 1.43 -0.80 -4.43
N GLY A 39 1.14 -0.58 -5.72
CA GLY A 39 1.26 -1.62 -6.73
C GLY A 39 2.70 -1.80 -7.23
N ASP A 40 2.99 -2.95 -7.83
CA ASP A 40 4.32 -3.29 -8.36
C ASP A 40 4.84 -2.26 -9.37
N SER A 41 3.95 -1.72 -10.21
CA SER A 41 4.31 -0.67 -11.20
C SER A 41 4.69 0.65 -10.54
N GLN A 42 4.00 1.04 -9.47
CA GLN A 42 4.31 2.24 -8.70
C GLN A 42 5.63 2.08 -7.94
N LEU A 43 5.88 0.89 -7.39
CA LEU A 43 7.15 0.57 -6.74
C LEU A 43 8.31 0.64 -7.74
N ALA A 44 8.17 0.01 -8.91
CA ALA A 44 9.17 0.04 -9.97
C ALA A 44 9.44 1.48 -10.46
N ALA A 45 8.39 2.26 -10.74
CA ALA A 45 8.52 3.66 -11.14
C ALA A 45 9.22 4.51 -10.06
N GLY A 46 8.90 4.27 -8.79
CA GLY A 46 9.57 4.92 -7.65
C GLY A 46 11.07 4.63 -7.61
N ILE A 47 11.46 3.36 -7.75
CA ILE A 47 12.87 2.93 -7.78
C ILE A 47 13.63 3.59 -8.93
N VAL A 48 13.04 3.61 -10.13
CA VAL A 48 13.65 4.23 -11.32
C VAL A 48 13.82 5.74 -11.12
N MET A 49 12.76 6.43 -10.67
CA MET A 49 12.80 7.87 -10.42
C MET A 49 13.85 8.25 -9.37
N MET A 50 13.92 7.50 -8.28
CA MET A 50 14.92 7.70 -7.24
C MET A 50 16.35 7.53 -7.75
N SER A 51 16.59 6.49 -8.54
CA SER A 51 17.90 6.22 -9.13
C SER A 51 18.33 7.37 -10.04
N LEU A 52 17.43 7.86 -10.90
CA LEU A 52 17.69 9.01 -11.77
C LEU A 52 18.03 10.27 -10.97
N LEU A 53 17.22 10.63 -9.98
CA LEU A 53 17.47 11.80 -9.13
C LEU A 53 18.80 11.70 -8.38
N PHE A 54 19.15 10.51 -7.89
CA PHE A 54 20.43 10.28 -7.23
C PHE A 54 21.61 10.50 -8.19
N PHE A 55 21.57 9.94 -9.41
CA PHE A 55 22.61 10.16 -10.41
C PHE A 55 22.71 11.62 -10.85
N VAL A 56 21.58 12.31 -11.02
CA VAL A 56 21.55 13.75 -11.31
C VAL A 56 22.22 14.53 -10.18
N GLY A 57 21.87 14.25 -8.92
CA GLY A 57 22.52 14.89 -7.77
C GLY A 57 24.00 14.54 -7.63
N LEU A 58 24.43 13.36 -8.10
CA LEU A 58 25.82 12.94 -8.10
C LEU A 58 26.64 13.66 -9.17
N ILE A 59 26.13 13.78 -10.39
CA ILE A 59 26.81 14.45 -11.51
C ILE A 59 26.82 15.98 -11.31
N SER A 60 25.71 16.54 -10.85
CA SER A 60 25.59 18.00 -10.70
C SER A 60 26.31 18.57 -9.48
N GLY A 61 26.73 17.72 -8.53
CA GLY A 61 27.34 18.15 -7.27
C GLY A 61 26.37 18.79 -6.26
N TYR A 62 25.08 18.93 -6.60
CA TYR A 62 24.09 19.53 -5.71
C TYR A 62 23.63 18.56 -4.62
N LEU A 63 24.14 18.76 -3.40
CA LEU A 63 23.78 18.00 -2.20
C LEU A 63 22.26 17.97 -1.96
N VAL A 64 21.57 19.09 -2.23
CA VAL A 64 20.11 19.21 -2.03
C VAL A 64 19.35 18.23 -2.91
N VAL A 65 19.74 18.09 -4.19
CA VAL A 65 19.10 17.14 -5.13
C VAL A 65 19.32 15.70 -4.67
N LYS A 66 20.53 15.40 -4.16
CA LYS A 66 20.85 14.11 -3.53
C LYS A 66 20.00 13.83 -2.29
N MET A 67 19.69 14.83 -1.46
CA MET A 67 18.82 14.62 -0.30
C MET A 67 17.36 14.42 -0.73
N LEU A 68 16.88 15.22 -1.69
CA LEU A 68 15.52 15.11 -2.22
C LEU A 68 15.26 13.78 -2.95
N SER A 69 16.30 13.11 -3.49
CA SER A 69 16.13 11.79 -4.09
C SER A 69 15.67 10.72 -3.09
N PHE A 70 15.83 10.94 -1.78
CA PHE A 70 15.33 10.03 -0.75
C PHE A 70 13.90 10.34 -0.29
N LEU A 71 13.31 11.47 -0.69
CA LEU A 71 11.92 11.80 -0.33
C LEU A 71 10.91 10.70 -0.66
N PRO A 72 10.99 9.99 -1.80
CA PRO A 72 10.07 8.89 -2.09
C PRO A 72 10.16 7.77 -1.04
N ILE A 73 11.34 7.44 -0.51
CA ILE A 73 11.48 6.46 0.59
C ILE A 73 10.76 6.95 1.83
N PHE A 74 10.99 8.20 2.23
CA PHE A 74 10.33 8.76 3.42
C PHE A 74 8.81 8.81 3.26
N TYR A 75 8.31 9.12 2.06
CA TYR A 75 6.89 9.09 1.75
C TYR A 75 6.31 7.66 1.86
N PHE A 76 6.99 6.65 1.32
CA PHE A 76 6.55 5.26 1.44
C PHE A 76 6.60 4.74 2.88
N LEU A 77 7.63 5.11 3.64
CA LEU A 77 7.70 4.82 5.07
C LEU A 77 6.55 5.50 5.82
N PHE A 78 6.24 6.76 5.50
CA PHE A 78 5.10 7.45 6.10
C PHE A 78 3.79 6.70 5.83
N LEU A 79 3.54 6.30 4.57
CA LEU A 79 2.36 5.52 4.22
C LEU A 79 2.29 4.18 4.97
N TYR A 80 3.41 3.46 5.06
CA TYR A 80 3.51 2.19 5.77
C TYR A 80 3.28 2.37 7.29
N TYR A 81 4.00 3.30 7.94
CA TYR A 81 3.97 3.40 9.41
C TYR A 81 2.76 4.18 9.95
N ILE A 82 2.26 5.17 9.21
CA ILE A 82 1.20 6.08 9.67
C ILE A 82 -0.15 5.67 9.10
N ASN A 83 -0.25 5.38 7.81
CA ASN A 83 -1.54 5.07 7.16
C ASN A 83 -1.90 3.57 7.19
N ARG A 84 -1.83 2.98 8.38
CA ARG A 84 -1.83 1.51 8.57
C ARG A 84 -3.10 0.79 8.13
N LYS A 85 -4.24 1.48 8.15
CA LYS A 85 -5.56 0.90 7.87
C LYS A 85 -5.87 0.81 6.37
N GLU A 86 -5.16 1.59 5.56
CA GLU A 86 -5.38 1.69 4.12
C GLU A 86 -4.28 1.00 3.31
N PHE A 87 -3.17 0.63 3.97
CA PHE A 87 -2.03 0.01 3.32
C PHE A 87 -2.38 -1.37 2.74
N ILE A 88 -3.04 -2.21 3.52
CA ILE A 88 -3.60 -3.48 3.05
C ILE A 88 -5.08 -3.30 2.81
N GLN A 89 -5.58 -3.82 1.70
CA GLN A 89 -6.99 -3.72 1.31
C GLN A 89 -7.53 -5.08 0.89
N ILE A 90 -8.77 -5.34 1.28
CA ILE A 90 -9.54 -6.47 0.78
C ILE A 90 -10.40 -5.96 -0.37
N ARG A 91 -10.17 -6.45 -1.59
CA ARG A 91 -11.01 -6.14 -2.75
C ARG A 91 -11.81 -7.36 -3.17
N ALA A 92 -13.11 -7.20 -3.36
CA ALA A 92 -13.93 -8.22 -4.01
C ALA A 92 -13.53 -8.31 -5.49
N THR A 93 -13.39 -9.52 -6.01
CA THR A 93 -13.14 -9.80 -7.43
C THR A 93 -14.44 -10.08 -8.15
#